data_AF-A0A2V9UID7-F1
#
_entry.id   AF-A0A2V9UID7-F1
#
_cell.length_a   1.000
_cell.length_b   1.000
_cell.length_c   1.000
_cell.angle_alpha   90.00
_cell.angle_beta   90.00
_cell.angle_gamma   90.00
#
_symmetry.space_group_name_H-M   'P 1'
#
loop_
_entity.id
_entity.type
_entity.pdbx_description
1 polymer ?
#
loop_
_entity_poly.entity_id
_entity_poly.type
_entity_poly.pdbx_seq_one_letter_code
_entity_poly.pdbx_strand_id
1 'polypeptide(L)' 'MTQGKQTAEQLLRSGKALERFGQMVALQGGDSSVIDHPRRLPQAEHKLDVLSSRSGCVMKIDCEAVGIACVVLGGGRE' A
#
# COMPACT_ATOMS: atom_id res chain seq x y z
N MET A 1 -16.48 -0.28 -21.36
CA MET A 1 -15.31 -0.08 -20.47
C MET A 1 -15.41 1.15 -19.56
N THR A 2 -16.19 2.20 -19.90
CA THR A 2 -16.21 3.47 -19.13
C THR A 2 -17.00 3.43 -17.82
N GLN A 3 -18.09 2.65 -17.77
CA GLN A 3 -18.98 2.60 -16.59
C GLN A 3 -18.28 2.07 -15.33
N GLY A 4 -17.46 1.01 -15.45
CA GLY A 4 -16.74 0.44 -14.31
C GLY A 4 -15.77 1.43 -13.66
N LYS A 5 -15.06 2.23 -14.46
CA LYS A 5 -14.16 3.27 -13.96
C LYS A 5 -14.93 4.36 -13.21
N GLN A 6 -16.03 4.85 -13.78
CA GLN A 6 -16.85 5.88 -13.15
C GLN A 6 -17.43 5.41 -11.82
N THR A 7 -17.94 4.18 -11.76
CA THR A 7 -18.43 3.58 -10.52
C THR A 7 -17.33 3.47 -9.47
N ALA A 8 -16.14 2.99 -9.85
CA ALA A 8 -15.01 2.89 -8.93
C ALA A 8 -14.59 4.27 -8.38
N GLU A 9 -14.49 5.28 -9.25
CA GLU A 9 -14.17 6.65 -8.84
C GLU A 9 -15.21 7.22 -7.86
N GLN A 10 -16.49 6.98 -8.08
CA GLN A 10 -17.55 7.41 -7.17
C GLN A 10 -17.44 6.71 -5.80
N LEU A 11 -17.15 5.41 -5.77
CA LEU A 11 -16.99 4.65 -4.53
C LEU A 11 -15.76 5.07 -3.73
N LEU A 12 -14.65 5.40 -4.42
CA LEU A 12 -13.45 5.95 -3.80
C LEU A 12 -13.73 7.33 -3.21
N ARG A 13 -14.34 8.24 -3.97
CA ARG A 13 -14.65 9.62 -3.52
C ARG A 13 -15.65 9.66 -2.38
N SER A 14 -16.62 8.75 -2.37
CA SER A 14 -17.63 8.69 -1.31
C SER A 14 -17.16 8.00 -0.03
N GLY A 15 -15.97 7.42 -0.01
CA GLY A 15 -15.45 6.64 1.13
C GLY A 15 -16.07 5.25 1.29
N LYS A 16 -17.12 4.91 0.52
CA LYS A 16 -17.79 3.60 0.58
C LYS A 16 -16.86 2.42 0.32
N ALA A 17 -15.83 2.61 -0.52
CA ALA A 17 -14.81 1.59 -0.74
C ALA A 17 -14.00 1.31 0.54
N LEU A 18 -13.63 2.36 1.29
CA LEU A 18 -12.88 2.23 2.54
C LEU A 18 -13.74 1.65 3.67
N GLU A 19 -15.01 2.07 3.76
CA GLU A 19 -16.00 1.48 4.69
C GLU A 19 -16.15 -0.02 4.46
N ARG A 20 -16.31 -0.43 3.19
CA ARG A 20 -16.45 -1.83 2.82
C ARG A 20 -15.19 -2.64 3.14
N PHE A 21 -14.01 -2.04 2.98
CA PHE A 21 -12.74 -2.66 3.36
C PHE A 21 -12.67 -2.88 4.89
N GLY A 22 -13.08 -1.91 5.70
CA GLY A 22 -13.16 -2.07 7.16
C GLY A 22 -14.14 -3.15 7.60
N GLN A 23 -15.32 -3.23 6.97
CA GLN A 23 -16.27 -4.33 7.19
C GLN A 23 -15.64 -5.69 6.86
N MET A 24 -14.91 -5.79 5.75
CA MET A 24 -14.22 -7.03 5.35
C MET A 24 -13.15 -7.45 6.36
N VAL A 25 -12.35 -6.51 6.86
CA VAL A 25 -11.33 -6.78 7.90
C VAL A 25 -11.98 -7.31 9.17
N ALA A 26 -13.04 -6.66 9.65
CA ALA A 26 -13.77 -7.09 10.85
C ALA A 26 -14.40 -8.48 10.70
N LEU A 27 -14.97 -8.78 9.52
CA LEU A 27 -15.56 -10.08 9.22
C LEU A 27 -14.55 -11.23 9.22
N GLN A 28 -13.27 -10.94 9.05
CA GLN A 28 -12.17 -11.91 9.13
C GLN A 28 -11.46 -11.90 10.49
N GLY A 29 -12.00 -11.18 11.49
CA GLY A 29 -11.45 -11.11 12.84
C GLY A 29 -10.28 -10.13 13.01
N GLY A 30 -10.03 -9.27 12.02
CA GLY A 30 -9.00 -8.23 12.11
C GLY A 30 -9.47 -7.00 12.88
N ASP A 31 -8.51 -6.19 13.35
CA ASP A 31 -8.78 -4.89 13.98
C ASP A 31 -9.13 -3.85 12.90
N SER A 32 -10.42 -3.54 12.73
CA SER A 32 -10.88 -2.55 11.74
C SER A 32 -10.50 -1.12 12.10
N SER A 33 -10.08 -0.82 13.33
CA SER A 33 -9.69 0.54 13.70
C SER A 33 -8.42 1.02 12.98
N VAL A 34 -7.62 0.08 12.43
CA VAL A 34 -6.43 0.39 11.61
C VAL A 34 -6.80 1.07 10.28
N ILE A 35 -8.06 0.97 9.84
CA ILE A 35 -8.54 1.63 8.62
C ILE A 35 -8.52 3.15 8.79
N ASP A 36 -8.99 3.64 9.94
CA ASP A 36 -8.97 5.07 10.28
C ASP A 36 -7.64 5.51 10.90
N HIS A 37 -6.91 4.57 11.52
CA HIS A 37 -5.68 4.83 12.26
C HIS A 37 -4.52 3.95 11.75
N PRO A 38 -4.04 4.13 10.51
CA PRO A 38 -3.07 3.22 9.87
C PRO A 38 -1.74 3.11 10.59
N ARG A 39 -1.39 4.08 11.46
CA ARG A 39 -0.19 4.01 12.31
C ARG A 39 -0.22 2.88 13.36
N ARG A 40 -1.39 2.28 13.60
CA ARG A 40 -1.54 1.09 14.48
C ARG A 40 -1.03 -0.20 13.82
N LEU A 41 -0.85 -0.22 12.51
CA LEU A 41 -0.19 -1.34 11.83
C LEU A 41 1.26 -1.47 12.30
N PRO A 42 1.83 -2.69 12.29
CA PRO A 42 3.24 -2.91 12.61
C PRO A 42 4.14 -1.93 11.85
N GLN A 43 5.02 -1.26 12.59
CA GLN A 43 5.98 -0.32 12.04
C GLN A 43 7.37 -0.97 12.02
N ALA A 44 8.12 -0.75 10.95
CA ALA A 44 9.53 -1.12 10.91
C ALA A 44 10.32 -0.39 12.01
N GLU A 45 11.20 -1.11 12.70
CA GLU A 45 12.08 -0.57 13.75
C GLU A 45 13.08 0.46 13.19
N HIS A 46 13.56 0.22 11.97
CA HIS A 46 14.50 1.09 11.28
C HIS A 46 13.90 1.63 9.97
N LYS A 47 14.14 2.90 9.68
CA LYS A 47 13.74 3.59 8.44
C LYS A 47 14.94 4.36 7.91
N LEU A 48 15.28 4.16 6.65
CA LEU A 48 16.43 4.77 6.00
C LEU A 48 16.03 5.33 4.64
N ASP A 49 16.40 6.58 4.37
CA ASP A 49 16.24 7.18 3.07
C ASP A 49 17.40 6.79 2.14
N VAL A 50 17.07 6.31 0.95
CA VAL A 50 18.06 6.00 -0.10
C VAL A 50 18.05 7.13 -1.13
N LEU A 51 19.05 8.00 -1.04
CA LEU A 51 19.15 9.18 -1.89
C LEU A 51 19.92 8.89 -3.18
N SER A 52 19.54 9.55 -4.27
CA SER A 52 20.29 9.51 -5.53
C SER A 52 21.63 10.23 -5.37
N SER A 53 22.70 9.65 -5.92
CA SER A 53 24.03 10.30 -5.96
C SER A 53 24.11 11.47 -6.94
N ARG A 54 23.06 11.70 -7.75
CA ARG A 54 23.00 12.77 -8.75
C ARG A 54 21.59 13.33 -8.91
N SER A 55 21.52 14.59 -9.35
CA SER A 55 20.28 15.24 -9.80
C SER A 55 19.86 14.73 -11.18
N GLY A 56 18.56 14.75 -11.47
CA GLY A 56 18.01 14.36 -12.77
C GLY A 56 16.56 13.86 -12.68
N CYS A 57 16.12 13.13 -13.69
CA CYS A 57 14.80 12.50 -13.75
C CYS A 57 14.93 10.96 -13.74
N VAL A 58 13.97 10.27 -13.12
CA VAL A 58 13.90 8.80 -13.16
C VAL A 58 13.47 8.37 -14.56
N MET A 59 14.35 7.65 -15.27
CA MET A 59 14.08 7.16 -16.63
C MET A 59 13.54 5.73 -16.65
N LYS A 60 13.89 4.91 -15.65
CA LYS A 60 13.48 3.52 -15.50
C LYS A 60 13.53 3.13 -14.03
N ILE A 61 12.64 2.22 -13.64
CA ILE A 61 12.70 1.50 -12.36
C ILE A 61 12.79 0.01 -12.72
N ASP A 62 13.74 -0.70 -12.10
CA ASP A 62 13.80 -2.16 -12.17
C ASP A 62 12.88 -2.75 -11.10
N CYS A 63 11.66 -3.12 -11.51
CA CYS A 63 10.65 -3.62 -10.57
C CYS A 63 11.02 -4.98 -9.96
N GLU A 64 11.78 -5.81 -10.68
CA GLU A 64 12.21 -7.12 -10.18
C GLU A 64 13.25 -6.95 -9.08
N ALA A 65 14.27 -6.12 -9.32
CA ALA A 65 15.29 -5.82 -8.31
C ALA A 65 14.68 -5.21 -7.04
N VAL A 66 13.68 -4.32 -7.17
CA VAL A 66 12.95 -3.75 -6.02
C VAL A 66 12.17 -4.84 -5.26
N GLY A 67 11.52 -5.76 -5.98
CA GLY A 67 10.83 -6.91 -5.39
C GLY A 67 11.78 -7.82 -4.60
N ILE A 68 12.94 -8.16 -5.18
CA ILE A 68 13.99 -8.96 -4.53
C ILE A 68 14.49 -8.26 -3.28
N ALA A 69 14.75 -6.94 -3.33
CA ALA A 69 15.17 -6.18 -2.15
C ALA A 69 14.13 -6.24 -1.01
N CYS A 70 12.83 -6.24 -1.33
CA CYS A 70 11.76 -6.41 -0.34
C CYS A 70 11.81 -7.80 0.32
N VAL A 71 12.05 -8.86 -0.45
CA VAL A 71 12.22 -10.23 0.09
C VAL A 71 13.42 -10.31 1.03
N VAL A 72 14.57 -9.75 0.62
CA VAL A 72 15.79 -9.70 1.43
C VAL A 72 15.57 -8.97 2.76
N LEU A 73 14.69 -7.97 2.78
CA LEU A 73 14.31 -7.23 3.99
C LEU A 73 13.20 -7.92 4.83
N GLY A 74 12.79 -9.13 4.47
CA GLY A 74 11.79 -9.92 5.19
C GLY A 74 10.32 -9.64 4.79
N GLY A 75 10.09 -8.89 3.72
CA GLY A 75 8.74 -8.62 3.19
C GLY A 75 8.14 -9.76 2.34
N GLY A 76 8.88 -10.86 2.16
CA GLY A 76 8.49 -12.01 1.36
C GLY A 76 8.85 -13.35 2.00
N ARG A 77 8.88 -14.40 1.18
CA ARG A 77 9.30 -15.76 1.57
C ARG A 77 10.44 -16.19 0.63
N GLU A 78 11.36 -16.98 1.15
CA GLU A 78 12.41 -17.66 0.38
C GLU A 78 11.91 -19.00 -0.19
#